data_AF-A0AAP4EM29-F1
#
_entry.id   AF-A0AAP4EM29-F1
#
_cell.length_a   1.000
_cell.length_b   1.000
_cell.length_c   1.000
_cell.angle_alpha   90.00
_cell.angle_beta   90.00
_cell.angle_gamma   90.00
#
_symmetry.space_group_name_H-M   'P 1'
#
loop_
_entity.id
_entity.type
_entity.pdbx_description
1 polymer ?
#
loop_
_entity_poly.entity_id
_entity_poly.type
_entity_poly.pdbx_seq_one_letter_code
_entity_poly.pdbx_strand_id
1 'polypeptide(L)'
;MATKKENKQKPLEQVLMDSCNKLRSNMSGINYMYFVMGLVFLKFASIKFEKRREELLNSKDNFAVNFSSFYVEKNVFYIPEYARWSFIKDHAKTGAKIKIIENGKEVEKNYTIGMLIDFALEELEKSNPQLRGGGITNRNLW
;
A
#
# COMPACT_ATOMS: atom_id res chain seq x y z
N MET A 1 29.55 -41.84 15.57
CA MET A 1 29.91 -40.70 14.70
C MET A 1 28.62 -39.95 14.39
N ALA A 2 28.39 -38.79 15.01
CA ALA A 2 27.19 -37.99 14.75
C ALA A 2 27.36 -37.25 13.43
N THR A 3 26.53 -37.56 12.45
CA THR A 3 26.51 -36.89 11.14
C THR A 3 25.96 -35.47 11.32
N LYS A 4 26.80 -34.47 11.02
CA LYS A 4 26.46 -33.05 11.05
C LYS A 4 25.39 -32.80 9.97
N LYS A 5 24.16 -32.48 10.39
CA LYS A 5 23.08 -32.05 9.47
C LYS A 5 23.49 -30.73 8.82
N GLU A 6 23.90 -30.78 7.56
CA GLU A 6 24.12 -29.57 6.76
C GLU A 6 22.78 -28.88 6.54
N ASN A 7 22.65 -27.67 7.10
CA ASN A 7 21.45 -26.86 6.99
C ASN A 7 21.47 -26.16 5.63
N LYS A 8 21.07 -26.87 4.57
CA LYS A 8 20.90 -26.27 3.24
C LYS A 8 19.78 -25.23 3.32
N GLN A 9 20.17 -23.96 3.30
CA GLN A 9 19.24 -22.85 3.19
C GLN A 9 18.49 -23.00 1.86
N LYS A 10 17.15 -23.00 1.93
CA LYS A 10 16.30 -22.99 0.74
C LYS A 10 16.59 -21.71 -0.07
N PRO A 11 16.52 -21.76 -1.41
CA PRO A 11 16.60 -20.56 -2.24
C PRO A 11 15.50 -19.56 -1.85
N LEU A 12 15.81 -18.27 -1.95
CA LEU A 12 14.94 -17.18 -1.50
C LEU A 12 13.55 -17.25 -2.15
N GLU A 13 13.50 -17.59 -3.44
CA GLU A 13 12.27 -17.74 -4.22
C GLU A 13 11.38 -18.81 -3.61
N GLN A 14 11.96 -19.94 -3.18
CA GLN A 14 11.22 -21.02 -2.56
C GLN A 14 10.71 -20.63 -1.16
N VAL A 15 11.49 -19.87 -0.39
CA VAL A 15 11.06 -19.34 0.91
C VAL A 15 9.90 -18.35 0.75
N LEU A 16 9.97 -17.47 -0.25
CA LEU A 16 8.90 -16.51 -0.57
C LEU A 16 7.65 -17.23 -1.05
N MET A 17 7.79 -18.19 -1.96
CA MET A 17 6.67 -18.99 -2.46
C MET A 17 6.00 -19.80 -1.34
N ASP A 18 6.77 -20.46 -0.48
CA ASP A 18 6.26 -21.19 0.69
C ASP A 18 5.48 -20.26 1.65
N SER A 19 5.96 -19.02 1.84
CA SER A 19 5.31 -18.02 2.69
C SER A 19 3.99 -17.52 2.08
N CYS A 20 3.99 -17.24 0.77
CA CYS A 20 2.78 -16.87 0.02
C CYS A 20 1.72 -17.98 0.09
N ASN A 21 2.12 -19.24 -0.11
CA ASN A 21 1.20 -20.39 -0.03
C ASN A 21 0.55 -20.52 1.35
N LYS A 22 1.28 -20.24 2.43
CA LYS A 22 0.72 -20.23 3.80
C LYS A 22 -0.26 -19.09 4.02
N LEU A 23 0.03 -17.90 3.49
CA LEU A 23 -0.80 -16.69 3.68
C LEU A 23 -2.07 -16.70 2.81
N ARG A 24 -2.02 -17.37 1.65
CA ARG A 24 -3.16 -17.46 0.71
C ARG A 24 -4.38 -18.17 1.31
N SER A 25 -4.20 -19.11 2.24
CA SER A 25 -5.27 -19.90 2.83
C SER A 25 -6.23 -20.49 1.76
N ASN A 26 -7.52 -20.65 2.06
CA ASN A 26 -8.56 -21.17 1.16
C ASN A 26 -9.11 -20.13 0.14
N MET A 27 -8.42 -19.02 -0.12
CA MET A 27 -8.91 -17.98 -1.04
C MET A 27 -8.80 -18.41 -2.52
N SER A 28 -9.79 -18.03 -3.33
CA SER A 28 -9.74 -18.22 -4.79
C SER A 28 -8.50 -17.51 -5.37
N GLY A 29 -7.87 -18.13 -6.39
CA GLY A 29 -6.61 -17.60 -6.95
C GLY A 29 -6.75 -16.19 -7.53
N ILE A 30 -7.92 -15.87 -8.06
CA ILE A 30 -8.23 -14.57 -8.65
C ILE A 30 -8.29 -13.48 -7.55
N ASN A 31 -9.01 -13.73 -6.45
CA ASN A 31 -9.13 -12.75 -5.37
C ASN A 31 -7.78 -12.50 -4.71
N TYR A 32 -7.00 -13.56 -4.47
CA TYR A 32 -5.64 -13.45 -3.96
C TYR A 32 -4.75 -12.59 -4.87
N MET A 33 -4.84 -12.79 -6.19
CA MET A 33 -4.09 -11.99 -7.17
C MET A 33 -4.42 -10.50 -7.05
N TYR A 34 -5.69 -10.12 -6.95
CA TYR A 34 -6.08 -8.71 -6.82
C TYR A 34 -5.54 -8.07 -5.54
N PHE A 35 -5.67 -8.74 -4.38
CA PHE A 35 -5.13 -8.25 -3.12
C PHE A 35 -3.61 -8.06 -3.16
N VAL A 36 -2.88 -9.07 -3.65
CA VAL A 36 -1.42 -9.03 -3.73
C VAL A 36 -0.97 -7.96 -4.73
N MET A 37 -1.64 -7.84 -5.88
CA MET A 37 -1.28 -6.84 -6.89
C MET A 37 -1.49 -5.42 -6.36
N GLY A 38 -2.58 -5.16 -5.65
CA GLY A 38 -2.83 -3.88 -4.98
C GLY A 38 -1.76 -3.54 -3.95
N LEU A 39 -1.37 -4.51 -3.11
CA LEU A 39 -0.32 -4.32 -2.10
C LEU A 39 1.07 -4.08 -2.71
N VAL A 40 1.43 -4.84 -3.74
CA VAL A 40 2.71 -4.67 -4.45
C VAL A 40 2.76 -3.30 -5.14
N PHE A 41 1.67 -2.92 -5.80
CA PHE A 41 1.55 -1.59 -6.40
C PHE A 41 1.72 -0.48 -5.36
N LEU A 42 1.01 -0.58 -4.24
CA LEU A 42 1.08 0.42 -3.18
C LEU A 42 2.47 0.52 -2.56
N LYS A 43 3.14 -0.63 -2.36
CA LYS A 43 4.53 -0.68 -1.89
C LYS A 43 5.48 0.00 -2.88
N PHE A 44 5.35 -0.33 -4.16
CA PHE A 44 6.19 0.24 -5.21
C PHE A 44 5.99 1.75 -5.36
N ALA A 45 4.73 2.21 -5.40
CA ALA A 45 4.40 3.62 -5.43
C ALA A 45 4.98 4.34 -4.20
N SER A 46 4.86 3.74 -3.02
CA SER A 46 5.41 4.29 -1.77
C SER A 46 6.91 4.50 -1.84
N ILE A 47 7.67 3.55 -2.39
CA ILE A 47 9.13 3.71 -2.52
C ILE A 47 9.49 4.91 -3.41
N LYS A 48 8.79 5.08 -4.55
CA LYS A 48 9.02 6.22 -5.44
C LYS A 48 8.63 7.55 -4.82
N PHE A 49 7.52 7.56 -4.09
CA PHE A 49 7.02 8.74 -3.39
C PHE A 49 7.98 9.22 -2.31
N GLU A 50 8.46 8.33 -1.45
CA GLU A 50 9.40 8.69 -0.37
C GLU A 50 10.71 9.25 -0.93
N LYS A 51 11.27 8.62 -1.98
CA LYS A 51 12.46 9.15 -2.66
C LYS A 51 12.24 10.56 -3.18
N ARG A 52 11.10 10.83 -3.83
CA ARG A 52 10.77 12.17 -4.33
C ARG A 52 10.52 13.17 -3.20
N ARG A 53 9.87 12.73 -2.13
CA ARG A 53 9.63 13.54 -0.92
C ARG A 53 10.94 13.95 -0.26
N GLU A 54 11.91 13.06 -0.15
CA GLU A 54 13.26 13.35 0.36
C GLU A 54 13.98 14.38 -0.52
N GLU A 55 13.91 14.26 -1.85
CA GLU A 55 14.46 15.26 -2.78
C GLU A 55 13.84 16.65 -2.58
N LEU A 56 12.52 16.72 -2.36
CA LEU A 56 11.80 17.97 -2.11
C LEU A 56 12.07 18.56 -0.72
N LEU A 57 12.34 17.72 0.28
CA LEU A 57 12.71 18.18 1.62
C LEU A 57 14.13 18.78 1.65
N ASN A 58 15.04 18.21 0.85
CA ASN A 58 16.42 18.66 0.73
C ASN A 58 16.60 19.87 -0.20
N SER A 59 15.58 20.19 -1.01
CA SER A 59 15.59 21.39 -1.83
C SER A 59 15.22 22.62 -0.99
N LYS A 60 15.48 23.82 -1.52
CA LYS A 60 15.08 25.09 -0.87
C LYS A 60 13.55 25.25 -0.80
N ASP A 61 12.82 24.44 -1.56
CA ASP A 61 11.36 24.52 -1.73
C ASP A 61 10.65 23.49 -0.85
N ASN A 62 10.95 23.46 0.45
CA ASN A 62 10.37 22.48 1.39
C ASN A 62 8.83 22.50 1.40
N PHE A 63 8.22 23.66 1.10
CA PHE A 63 6.76 23.79 0.97
C PHE A 63 6.16 22.89 -0.13
N ALA A 64 6.93 22.55 -1.17
CA ALA A 64 6.51 21.75 -2.31
C ALA A 64 6.11 20.31 -1.93
N VAL A 65 6.56 19.82 -0.76
CA VAL A 65 6.29 18.46 -0.26
C VAL A 65 4.79 18.18 -0.10
N ASN A 66 3.99 19.20 0.19
CA ASN A 66 2.55 19.07 0.43
C ASN A 66 1.70 19.26 -0.84
N PHE A 67 2.32 19.56 -1.98
CA PHE A 67 1.62 19.82 -3.24
C PHE A 67 1.83 18.66 -4.21
N SER A 68 0.73 18.03 -4.64
CA SER A 68 0.75 16.88 -5.55
C SER A 68 1.43 17.18 -6.90
N SER A 69 1.34 18.41 -7.40
CA SER A 69 1.90 18.83 -8.69
C SER A 69 3.39 18.54 -8.83
N PHE A 70 4.19 18.71 -7.77
CA PHE A 70 5.65 18.49 -7.80
C PHE A 70 6.05 17.01 -7.85
N TYR A 71 5.13 16.12 -7.51
CA TYR A 71 5.29 14.68 -7.69
C TYR A 71 4.90 14.28 -9.12
N VAL A 72 3.79 14.82 -9.62
CA VAL A 72 3.30 14.57 -10.99
C VAL A 72 4.31 15.01 -12.04
N GLU A 73 5.01 16.12 -11.84
CA GLU A 73 6.08 16.61 -12.74
C GLU A 73 7.19 15.55 -12.98
N LYS A 74 7.45 14.69 -11.99
CA LYS A 74 8.42 13.59 -12.08
C LYS A 74 7.78 12.23 -12.36
N ASN A 75 6.53 12.20 -12.80
CA ASN A 75 5.73 10.98 -12.99
C ASN A 75 5.68 10.10 -11.72
N VAL A 76 5.60 10.75 -10.55
CA VAL A 76 5.44 10.10 -9.25
C VAL A 76 4.03 10.37 -8.74
N PHE A 77 3.34 9.31 -8.30
CA PHE A 77 2.03 9.46 -7.68
C PHE A 77 2.15 10.15 -6.32
N TYR A 78 1.24 11.07 -6.04
CA TYR A 78 1.12 11.66 -4.72
C TYR A 78 0.40 10.67 -3.79
N ILE A 79 1.02 10.35 -2.65
CA ILE A 79 0.45 9.37 -1.71
C ILE A 79 -0.09 10.11 -0.48
N PRO A 80 -1.43 10.10 -0.27
CA PRO A 80 -2.03 10.69 0.92
C PRO A 80 -1.62 9.93 2.18
N GLU A 81 -1.74 10.57 3.34
CA GLU A 81 -1.27 10.04 4.62
C GLU A 81 -1.78 8.63 4.93
N TYR A 82 -3.09 8.40 4.77
CA TYR A 82 -3.73 7.11 5.02
C TYR A 82 -3.30 5.99 4.05
N ALA A 83 -2.75 6.36 2.89
CA ALA A 83 -2.25 5.40 1.89
C ALA A 83 -0.73 5.18 1.97
N ARG A 84 -0.03 5.84 2.89
CA ARG A 84 1.42 5.62 3.06
C ARG A 84 1.70 4.23 3.60
N TRP A 85 2.73 3.59 3.07
CA TRP A 85 3.13 2.26 3.52
C TRP A 85 3.40 2.19 5.03
N SER A 86 4.01 3.22 5.61
CA SER A 86 4.27 3.28 7.06
C SER A 86 2.96 3.25 7.85
N PHE A 87 1.97 4.05 7.47
CA PHE A 87 0.66 4.10 8.12
C PHE A 87 -0.02 2.73 8.10
N ILE A 88 -0.04 2.07 6.94
CA ILE A 88 -0.66 0.75 6.78
C ILE A 88 0.09 -0.30 7.60
N LYS A 89 1.43 -0.27 7.60
CA LYS A 89 2.26 -1.20 8.36
C LYS A 89 2.01 -1.08 9.86
N ASP A 90 1.92 0.15 10.37
CA ASP A 90 1.72 0.41 11.79
C ASP A 90 0.32 -0.04 12.27
N HIS A 91 -0.68 0.06 11.39
CA HIS A 91 -2.05 -0.36 11.68
C HIS A 91 -2.40 -1.78 11.21
N ALA A 92 -1.41 -2.54 10.69
CA ALA A 92 -1.65 -3.85 10.09
C ALA A 92 -2.22 -4.90 11.06
N LYS A 93 -1.87 -4.79 12.36
CA LYS A 93 -2.34 -5.72 13.40
C LYS A 93 -3.55 -5.21 14.18
N THR A 94 -3.62 -3.91 14.40
CA THR A 94 -4.62 -3.29 15.30
C THR A 94 -5.83 -2.72 14.57
N GLY A 95 -5.74 -2.58 13.24
CA GLY A 95 -6.67 -1.75 12.48
C GLY A 95 -6.41 -0.26 12.71
N ALA A 96 -7.19 0.58 12.03
CA ALA A 96 -7.08 2.04 12.10
C ALA A 96 -8.42 2.68 12.45
N LYS A 97 -8.38 3.77 13.21
CA LYS A 97 -9.52 4.67 13.41
C LYS A 97 -9.29 5.91 12.57
N ILE A 98 -10.17 6.14 11.60
CA ILE A 98 -10.04 7.26 10.67
C ILE A 98 -11.30 8.09 10.79
N LYS A 99 -11.11 9.41 10.94
CA LYS A 99 -12.19 10.37 10.91
C LYS A 99 -12.39 10.81 9.47
N ILE A 100 -13.59 10.58 8.95
CA ILE A 100 -13.98 10.95 7.60
C ILE A 100 -15.14 11.92 7.67
N ILE A 101 -15.22 12.81 6.68
CA ILE A 101 -16.33 13.75 6.55
C ILE A 101 -17.39 13.09 5.66
N GLU A 102 -18.52 12.71 6.26
CA GLU A 102 -19.68 12.18 5.54
C GLU A 102 -20.86 13.14 5.73
N ASN A 103 -21.46 13.59 4.63
CA ASN A 103 -22.59 14.53 4.63
C ASN A 103 -22.35 15.80 5.47
N GLY A 104 -21.11 16.32 5.43
CA GLY A 104 -20.71 17.52 6.19
C GLY A 104 -20.52 17.29 7.70
N LYS A 105 -20.58 16.05 8.18
CA LYS A 105 -20.33 15.69 9.58
C LYS A 105 -19.09 14.80 9.68
N GLU A 106 -18.29 15.03 10.71
CA GLU A 106 -17.13 14.19 11.02
C GLU A 106 -17.61 12.90 11.70
N VAL A 107 -17.32 11.76 11.07
CA VAL A 107 -17.68 10.42 11.55
C VAL A 107 -16.40 9.62 11.72
N GLU A 108 -16.21 9.03 12.89
CA GLU A 108 -15.10 8.11 13.15
C GLU A 108 -15.49 6.68 12.71
N LYS A 109 -14.68 6.08 11.85
CA LYS A 109 -14.86 4.69 11.42
C LYS A 109 -13.66 3.84 11.79
N ASN A 110 -13.96 2.60 12.19
CA ASN A 110 -12.94 1.57 12.44
C ASN A 110 -12.69 0.79 11.14
N TYR A 111 -11.43 0.71 10.73
CA TYR A 111 -10.99 0.00 9.54
C TYR A 111 -10.20 -1.25 9.96
N THR A 112 -10.66 -2.41 9.50
CA THR A 112 -9.82 -3.61 9.48
C THR A 112 -8.72 -3.45 8.42
N ILE A 113 -7.66 -4.27 8.45
CA ILE A 113 -6.57 -4.14 7.48
C ILE A 113 -7.02 -4.24 6.01
N GLY A 114 -7.98 -5.12 5.70
CA GLY A 114 -8.54 -5.22 4.34
C GLY A 114 -9.23 -3.92 3.92
N MET A 115 -10.14 -3.42 4.78
CA MET A 115 -10.85 -2.16 4.54
C MET A 115 -9.89 -0.96 4.47
N LEU A 116 -8.80 -1.00 5.24
CA LEU A 116 -7.79 0.04 5.24
C LEU A 116 -7.03 0.09 3.91
N ILE A 117 -6.69 -1.08 3.34
CA ILE A 117 -6.03 -1.16 2.03
C ILE A 117 -6.98 -0.64 0.94
N ASP A 118 -8.25 -1.06 0.96
CA ASP A 118 -9.24 -0.57 -0.02
C ASP A 118 -9.42 0.95 0.09
N PHE A 119 -9.55 1.47 1.31
CA PHE A 119 -9.63 2.91 1.58
C PHE A 119 -8.37 3.65 1.10
N ALA A 120 -7.19 3.12 1.37
CA ALA A 120 -5.92 3.68 0.91
C ALA A 120 -5.85 3.78 -0.62
N LEU A 121 -6.28 2.72 -1.33
CA LEU A 121 -6.30 2.70 -2.79
C LEU A 121 -7.33 3.70 -3.35
N GLU A 122 -8.48 3.85 -2.69
CA GLU A 122 -9.49 4.83 -3.07
C GLU A 122 -8.98 6.28 -2.89
N GLU A 123 -8.36 6.59 -1.76
CA GLU A 123 -7.77 7.90 -1.50
C GLU A 123 -6.61 8.21 -2.46
N LEU A 124 -5.84 7.18 -2.84
CA LEU A 124 -4.81 7.30 -3.86
C LEU A 124 -5.43 7.64 -5.23
N GLU A 125 -6.51 7.00 -5.65
CA GLU A 125 -7.23 7.31 -6.90
C GLU A 125 -7.83 8.73 -6.86
N LYS A 126 -8.38 9.16 -5.72
CA LYS A 126 -8.92 10.53 -5.55
C LYS A 126 -7.83 11.59 -5.70
N SER A 127 -6.66 11.32 -5.11
CA SER A 127 -5.52 12.25 -5.09
C SER A 127 -4.76 12.30 -6.43
N ASN A 128 -4.98 11.32 -7.32
CA ASN A 128 -4.26 11.19 -8.59
C ASN A 128 -5.25 10.97 -9.73
N PRO A 129 -5.72 12.04 -10.40
CA PRO A 129 -6.69 11.95 -11.50
C PRO A 129 -6.31 10.98 -12.61
N GLN A 130 -5.01 10.82 -12.86
CA GLN A 130 -4.45 9.89 -13.85
C GLN A 130 -4.65 8.41 -13.53
N LEU A 131 -5.04 8.07 -12.29
CA LEU A 131 -5.38 6.70 -11.88
C LEU A 131 -6.89 6.41 -12.00
N ARG A 132 -7.72 7.42 -12.26
CA ARG A 132 -9.18 7.23 -12.36
C ARG A 132 -9.52 6.33 -13.56
N GLY A 133 -10.28 5.26 -13.29
CA GLY A 133 -10.68 4.28 -14.30
C GLY A 133 -9.67 3.14 -14.52
N GLY A 134 -8.51 3.16 -13.84
CA GLY A 134 -7.47 2.14 -13.95
C GLY A 134 -7.76 0.82 -13.22
N GLY A 135 -8.91 0.70 -12.53
CA GLY A 135 -9.35 -0.55 -11.88
C GLY A 135 -8.49 -0.99 -10.68
N ILE A 136 -7.82 -0.06 -10.01
CA ILE A 136 -6.93 -0.37 -8.86
C ILE A 136 -7.77 -0.60 -7.60
N THR A 137 -8.90 0.10 -7.48
CA THR A 137 -9.92 -0.17 -6.47
C THR A 137 -10.77 -1.38 -6.86
N ASN A 138 -10.99 -2.26 -5.88
CA ASN A 138 -11.74 -3.53 -5.99
C ASN A 138 -13.27 -3.33 -6.15
N ARG A 139 -13.71 -2.19 -6.73
CA ARG A 139 -15.10 -1.75 -6.76
C ARG A 139 -16.07 -2.64 -7.57
N ASN A 140 -15.54 -3.58 -8.35
CA ASN A 140 -16.32 -4.50 -9.18
C ASN A 140 -16.22 -5.99 -8.76
N LEU A 141 -15.63 -6.29 -7.60
CA LEU A 141 -15.34 -7.66 -7.17
C LEU A 141 -16.03 -8.09 -5.86
N TRP A 142 -17.07 -7.34 -5.45
CA TRP A 142 -17.95 -7.66 -4.33
C TRP A 142 -19.41 -7.53 -4.76
#